data_AF-A0A9E3EQD3-F1
#
_entry.id   AF-A0A9E3EQD3-F1
#
_cell.length_a   1.000
_cell.length_b   1.000
_cell.length_c   1.000
_cell.angle_alpha   90.00
_cell.angle_beta   90.00
_cell.angle_gamma   90.00
#
_symmetry.space_group_name_H-M   'P 1'
#
loop_
_entity.id
_entity.type
_entity.pdbx_description
1 polymer ?
#
loop_
_entity_poly.entity_id
_entity_poly.type
_entity_poly.pdbx_seq_one_letter_code
_entity_poly.pdbx_strand_id
1 'polypeptide(L)'
;MNAKHLAILLILSSLLLIGCNAAPSASAPDPNKLHITREPMAFYPMAEQTETQINLVQKLYEHILSLPHLSTDQGCPDVAGTKYQLTFSRDKTIVLTATADSGGCQTVTLNSNDVRAADQQMWQQIKQILR
;
A
#
# COMPACT_ATOMS: atom_id res chain seq x y z
N MET A 1 61.13 -13.76 -16.50
CA MET A 1 60.06 -13.32 -15.57
C MET A 1 58.96 -14.37 -15.61
N ASN A 2 58.71 -15.00 -14.47
CA ASN A 2 58.21 -16.38 -14.40
C ASN A 2 56.68 -16.43 -14.33
N ALA A 3 56.06 -17.29 -15.16
CA ALA A 3 54.61 -17.51 -15.27
C ALA A 3 53.88 -17.88 -13.96
N LYS A 4 54.64 -18.22 -12.90
CA LYS A 4 54.12 -18.56 -11.58
C LYS A 4 53.54 -17.36 -10.82
N HIS A 5 53.98 -16.13 -11.10
CA HIS A 5 53.46 -14.94 -10.42
C HIS A 5 52.16 -14.41 -11.03
N LEU A 6 51.86 -14.75 -12.29
CA LEU A 6 50.62 -14.33 -12.95
C LEU A 6 49.40 -15.09 -12.39
N ALA A 7 49.57 -16.36 -12.01
CA ALA A 7 48.50 -17.19 -11.47
C ALA A 7 48.08 -16.79 -10.04
N ILE A 8 49.02 -16.28 -9.23
CA ILE A 8 48.73 -15.89 -7.84
C ILE A 8 47.94 -14.58 -7.78
N LEU A 9 48.17 -13.66 -8.71
CA LEU A 9 47.44 -12.39 -8.81
C LEU A 9 45.99 -12.58 -9.29
N LEU A 10 45.71 -13.60 -10.10
CA LEU A 10 44.35 -13.90 -10.57
C LEU A 10 43.46 -14.58 -9.51
N ILE A 11 44.06 -15.24 -8.52
CA ILE A 11 43.32 -15.94 -7.46
C ILE A 11 42.91 -14.98 -6.32
N LEU A 12 43.66 -13.88 -6.12
CA LEU A 12 43.33 -12.88 -5.08
C LEU A 12 42.18 -11.94 -5.45
N SER A 13 41.85 -11.77 -6.73
CA SER A 13 40.75 -10.87 -7.16
C SER A 13 39.35 -11.48 -7.04
N SER A 14 39.24 -12.78 -6.74
CA SER A 14 37.95 -13.49 -6.71
C SER A 14 37.21 -13.40 -5.37
N LEU A 15 37.85 -12.91 -4.30
CA LEU A 15 37.31 -12.95 -2.93
C LEU A 15 36.59 -11.67 -2.46
N LEU A 16 36.40 -10.66 -3.32
CA LEU A 16 35.80 -9.37 -2.93
C LEU A 16 34.30 -9.20 -3.28
N LEU A 17 33.59 -10.27 -3.65
CA LEU A 17 32.16 -10.20 -4.02
C LEU A 17 31.19 -10.77 -2.98
N ILE A 18 31.61 -10.93 -1.71
CA ILE A 18 30.71 -11.35 -0.64
C ILE A 18 30.31 -10.10 0.16
N GLY A 19 29.12 -9.56 -0.10
CA GLY A 19 28.56 -8.56 0.81
C GLY A 19 27.48 -7.61 0.32
N CYS A 20 26.60 -7.99 -0.62
CA CYS A 20 25.26 -7.37 -0.61
C CYS A 20 24.39 -8.19 0.35
N ASN A 21 24.49 -7.88 1.65
CA ASN A 21 23.42 -8.21 2.59
C ASN A 21 22.20 -7.38 2.18
N ALA A 22 21.41 -7.90 1.24
CA ALA A 22 20.02 -7.50 1.13
C ALA A 22 19.39 -7.91 2.47
N ALA A 23 19.21 -6.93 3.36
CA ALA A 23 18.35 -7.11 4.52
C ALA A 23 17.03 -7.70 4.00
N PRO A 24 16.46 -8.73 4.64
CA PRO A 24 15.15 -9.22 4.25
C PRO A 24 14.19 -8.04 4.36
N SER A 25 13.80 -7.47 3.22
CA SER A 25 12.67 -6.56 3.15
C SER A 25 11.50 -7.37 3.64
N ALA A 26 11.03 -7.08 4.85
CA ALA A 26 9.80 -7.67 5.35
C ALA A 26 8.71 -7.34 4.33
N SER A 27 8.33 -8.32 3.52
CA SER A 27 7.24 -8.16 2.57
C SER A 27 6.01 -7.75 3.35
N ALA A 28 5.33 -6.68 2.93
CA ALA A 28 4.06 -6.32 3.51
C ALA A 28 3.14 -7.55 3.51
N PRO A 29 2.34 -7.78 4.58
CA PRO A 29 1.39 -8.88 4.60
C PRO A 29 0.51 -8.82 3.37
N ASP A 30 0.33 -9.93 2.65
CA ASP A 30 -0.39 -9.91 1.38
C ASP A 30 -1.88 -10.37 1.61
N PRO A 31 -2.86 -9.44 1.64
CA PRO A 31 -4.25 -9.78 1.87
C PRO A 31 -4.90 -10.50 0.69
N ASN A 32 -5.75 -11.48 0.99
CA ASN A 32 -6.56 -12.20 0.00
C ASN A 32 -8.03 -11.79 0.01
N LYS A 33 -8.44 -10.93 0.96
CA LYS A 33 -9.81 -10.46 1.10
C LYS A 33 -9.84 -8.99 1.51
N LEU A 34 -10.71 -8.23 0.85
CA LEU A 34 -11.07 -6.86 1.23
C LEU A 34 -12.55 -6.81 1.57
N HIS A 35 -12.87 -6.31 2.74
CA HIS A 35 -14.20 -5.85 3.06
C HIS A 35 -14.26 -4.33 2.94
N ILE A 36 -15.20 -3.81 2.15
CA ILE A 36 -15.38 -2.38 1.93
C ILE A 36 -16.81 -1.95 2.27
N THR A 37 -16.93 -0.89 3.07
CA THR A 37 -18.21 -0.27 3.41
C THR A 37 -18.15 1.21 3.03
N ARG A 38 -19.13 1.70 2.28
CA ARG A 38 -19.35 3.12 2.04
C ARG A 38 -20.35 3.65 3.07
N GLU A 39 -19.95 4.65 3.83
CA GLU A 39 -20.83 5.32 4.78
C GLU A 39 -21.92 6.12 4.03
N PRO A 40 -23.17 6.14 4.55
CA PRO A 40 -24.25 6.86 3.90
C PRO A 40 -24.02 8.37 3.93
N MET A 41 -24.30 9.02 2.81
CA MET A 41 -24.31 10.49 2.63
C MET A 41 -25.65 10.89 1.98
N ALA A 42 -26.05 12.15 2.10
CA ALA A 42 -27.32 12.69 1.61
C ALA A 42 -27.76 12.19 0.21
N PHE A 43 -26.80 11.99 -0.71
CA PHE A 43 -27.05 11.54 -2.08
C PHE A 43 -26.44 10.17 -2.41
N TYR A 44 -25.76 9.52 -1.47
CA TYR A 44 -25.10 8.23 -1.69
C TYR A 44 -25.59 7.23 -0.64
N PRO A 45 -26.31 6.16 -1.04
CA PRO A 45 -26.72 5.14 -0.10
C PRO A 45 -25.50 4.40 0.43
N MET A 46 -25.66 3.85 1.63
CA MET A 46 -24.74 2.85 2.16
C MET A 46 -24.54 1.74 1.12
N ALA A 47 -23.30 1.29 0.98
CA ALA A 47 -22.98 0.10 0.21
C ALA A 47 -21.92 -0.70 0.94
N GLU A 48 -21.96 -2.01 0.76
CA GLU A 48 -21.05 -2.95 1.40
C GLU A 48 -20.71 -4.02 0.38
N GLN A 49 -19.44 -4.36 0.27
CA GLN A 49 -18.97 -5.40 -0.64
C GLN A 49 -17.78 -6.14 -0.03
N THR A 50 -17.70 -7.44 -0.30
CA THR A 50 -16.50 -8.24 -0.03
C THR A 50 -15.87 -8.64 -1.35
N GLU A 51 -14.61 -8.26 -1.54
CA GLU A 51 -13.79 -8.62 -2.69
C GLU A 51 -12.79 -9.71 -2.31
N THR A 52 -12.69 -10.73 -3.15
CA THR A 52 -11.83 -11.91 -2.97
C THR A 52 -10.96 -12.20 -4.18
N GLN A 53 -11.10 -11.42 -5.26
CA GLN A 53 -10.16 -11.43 -6.38
C GLN A 53 -8.81 -10.90 -5.89
N ILE A 54 -7.91 -11.83 -5.62
CA ILE A 54 -6.57 -11.58 -5.04
C ILE A 54 -5.87 -10.41 -5.74
N ASN A 55 -5.86 -10.39 -7.07
CA ASN A 55 -5.22 -9.32 -7.84
C ASN A 55 -5.81 -7.93 -7.57
N LEU A 56 -7.13 -7.80 -7.37
CA LEU A 56 -7.76 -6.50 -7.05
C LEU A 56 -7.48 -6.09 -5.61
N VAL A 57 -7.54 -7.06 -4.68
CA VAL A 57 -7.27 -6.85 -3.25
C VAL A 57 -5.83 -6.39 -3.04
N GLN A 58 -4.85 -7.15 -3.54
CA GLN A 58 -3.43 -6.84 -3.43
C GLN A 58 -3.09 -5.52 -4.11
N LYS A 59 -3.62 -5.28 -5.33
CA LYS A 59 -3.33 -4.05 -6.06
C LYS A 59 -3.85 -2.81 -5.34
N LEU A 60 -5.00 -2.86 -4.69
CA LEU A 60 -5.47 -1.73 -3.87
C LEU A 60 -4.65 -1.60 -2.58
N TYR A 61 -4.34 -2.72 -1.93
CA TYR A 61 -3.53 -2.75 -0.70
C TYR A 61 -2.14 -2.13 -0.90
N GLU A 62 -1.39 -2.63 -1.89
CA GLU A 62 -0.05 -2.14 -2.21
C GLU A 62 -0.07 -0.67 -2.62
N HIS A 63 -1.10 -0.28 -3.38
CA HIS A 63 -1.24 1.11 -3.79
C HIS A 63 -1.49 2.03 -2.59
N ILE A 64 -2.37 1.66 -1.66
CA ILE A 64 -2.60 2.43 -0.44
C ILE A 64 -1.31 2.59 0.38
N LEU A 65 -0.50 1.52 0.49
CA LEU A 65 0.77 1.57 1.20
C LEU A 65 1.84 2.41 0.49
N SER A 66 1.74 2.60 -0.82
CA SER A 66 2.69 3.41 -1.59
C SER A 66 2.32 4.89 -1.66
N LEU A 67 1.14 5.27 -1.18
CA LEU A 67 0.70 6.66 -1.17
C LEU A 67 1.65 7.52 -0.30
N PRO A 68 1.95 8.76 -0.74
CA PRO A 68 2.75 9.67 0.06
C PRO A 68 2.01 10.05 1.34
N HIS A 69 2.77 10.28 2.41
CA HIS A 69 2.21 10.89 3.63
C HIS A 69 1.59 12.26 3.28
N LEU A 70 0.46 12.58 3.90
CA LEU A 70 -0.11 13.91 3.80
C LEU A 70 0.77 14.88 4.59
N SER A 71 1.16 16.00 3.97
CA SER A 71 1.91 17.05 4.66
C SER A 71 1.00 17.74 5.69
N THR A 72 1.51 17.91 6.92
CA THR A 72 0.78 18.61 8.00
C THR A 72 0.61 20.09 7.77
N ASP A 73 1.39 20.67 6.86
CA ASP A 73 1.46 22.12 6.63
C ASP A 73 0.47 22.59 5.55
N GLN A 74 -0.28 21.67 4.95
CA GLN A 74 -1.28 21.99 3.94
C GLN A 74 -2.65 22.25 4.60
N GLY A 75 -3.20 23.44 4.37
CA GLY A 75 -4.60 23.71 4.72
C GLY A 75 -5.54 22.89 3.84
N CYS A 76 -6.33 22.02 4.46
CA CYS A 76 -7.37 21.26 3.76
C CYS A 76 -8.67 22.06 3.69
N PRO A 77 -9.32 22.16 2.53
CA PRO A 77 -10.62 22.80 2.45
C PRO A 77 -11.65 21.98 3.25
N ASP A 78 -12.56 22.67 3.95
CA ASP A 78 -13.65 22.03 4.69
C ASP A 78 -14.79 21.65 3.73
N VAL A 79 -14.63 20.51 3.05
CA VAL A 79 -15.60 19.98 2.09
C VAL A 79 -15.99 18.57 2.50
N ALA A 80 -17.29 18.34 2.67
CA ALA A 80 -17.81 17.02 2.98
C ALA A 80 -17.54 16.04 1.82
N GLY A 81 -17.10 14.83 2.19
CA GLY A 81 -16.83 13.74 1.24
C GLY A 81 -17.53 12.45 1.62
N THR A 82 -17.41 11.48 0.73
CA THR A 82 -17.83 10.11 0.97
C THR A 82 -16.72 9.37 1.70
N LYS A 83 -17.09 8.67 2.78
CA LYS A 83 -16.16 7.85 3.56
C LYS A 83 -16.30 6.38 3.22
N TYR A 84 -15.16 5.70 3.13
CA TYR A 84 -15.07 4.28 2.88
C TYR A 84 -14.22 3.63 3.97
N GLN A 85 -14.77 2.62 4.62
CA GLN A 85 -14.05 1.76 5.53
C GLN A 85 -13.51 0.56 4.77
N LEU A 86 -12.20 0.34 4.83
CA LEU A 86 -11.49 -0.73 4.15
C LEU A 86 -10.88 -1.65 5.20
N THR A 87 -11.21 -2.93 5.15
CA THR A 87 -10.61 -3.96 6.00
C THR A 87 -9.97 -5.03 5.15
N PHE A 88 -8.64 -5.00 5.07
CA PHE A 88 -7.85 -6.01 4.39
C PHE A 88 -7.55 -7.15 5.37
N SER A 89 -7.70 -8.38 4.90
CA SER A 89 -7.43 -9.57 5.69
C SER A 89 -6.77 -10.66 4.87
N ARG A 90 -6.00 -11.49 5.56
CA ARG A 90 -5.55 -12.80 5.09
C ARG A 90 -6.29 -13.84 5.91
N ASP A 91 -7.18 -14.57 5.26
CA ASP A 91 -8.08 -15.53 5.89
C ASP A 91 -8.96 -14.90 6.98
N LYS A 92 -8.63 -15.17 8.26
CA LYS A 92 -9.34 -14.63 9.44
C LYS A 92 -8.55 -13.53 10.14
N THR A 93 -7.36 -13.20 9.66
CA THR A 93 -6.47 -12.22 10.29
C THR A 93 -6.57 -10.90 9.54
N ILE A 94 -6.94 -9.84 10.26
CA ILE A 94 -6.90 -8.48 9.72
C ILE A 94 -5.44 -8.07 9.56
N VAL A 95 -5.08 -7.58 8.38
CA VAL A 95 -3.72 -7.11 8.07
C VAL A 95 -3.63 -5.58 8.03
N LEU A 96 -4.73 -4.91 7.67
CA LEU A 96 -4.80 -3.45 7.61
C LEU A 96 -6.26 -3.01 7.68
N THR A 97 -6.52 -1.99 8.51
CA THR A 97 -7.73 -1.18 8.41
C THR A 97 -7.36 0.20 7.88
N ALA A 98 -8.20 0.74 7.01
CA ALA A 98 -8.03 2.06 6.46
C ALA A 98 -9.37 2.77 6.29
N THR A 99 -9.38 4.08 6.52
CA THR A 99 -10.52 4.95 6.22
C THR A 99 -10.13 5.86 5.08
N ALA A 100 -10.80 5.75 3.94
CA ALA A 100 -10.62 6.66 2.81
C ALA A 100 -11.73 7.71 2.82
N ASP A 101 -11.37 8.98 2.84
CA ASP A 101 -12.29 10.13 2.83
C ASP A 101 -12.07 10.95 1.57
N SER A 102 -13.10 11.12 0.74
CA SER A 102 -13.03 11.93 -0.48
C SER A 102 -13.25 13.43 -0.26
N GLY A 103 -13.39 13.86 0.99
CA GLY A 103 -13.57 15.26 1.38
C GLY A 103 -12.24 16.01 1.46
N GLY A 104 -12.31 17.34 1.39
CA GLY A 104 -11.15 18.22 1.55
C GLY A 104 -9.92 17.80 0.74
N CYS A 105 -8.84 17.45 1.44
CA CYS A 105 -7.56 17.01 0.86
C CYS A 105 -7.58 15.62 0.22
N GLN A 106 -8.66 14.85 0.36
CA GLN A 106 -8.79 13.46 -0.06
C GLN A 106 -7.72 12.56 0.57
N THR A 107 -8.08 11.86 1.64
CA THR A 107 -7.11 11.17 2.49
C THR A 107 -7.40 9.69 2.65
N VAL A 108 -6.37 8.95 3.02
CA VAL A 108 -6.47 7.59 3.53
C VAL A 108 -5.78 7.52 4.87
N THR A 109 -6.52 7.20 5.92
CA THR A 109 -5.97 7.02 7.26
C THR A 109 -5.79 5.54 7.54
N LEU A 110 -4.54 5.09 7.67
CA LEU A 110 -4.16 3.72 7.97
C LEU A 110 -4.02 3.53 9.48
N ASN A 111 -4.61 2.47 10.03
CA ASN A 111 -4.53 2.12 11.46
C ASN A 111 -4.72 3.35 12.39
N SER A 112 -5.67 4.23 12.02
CA SER A 112 -6.09 5.47 12.70
C SER A 112 -5.12 6.66 12.71
N ASN A 113 -3.85 6.50 12.36
CA ASN A 113 -2.84 7.54 12.63
C ASN A 113 -1.97 7.91 11.42
N ASP A 114 -1.81 7.00 10.46
CA ASP A 114 -0.96 7.24 9.30
C ASP A 114 -1.82 7.77 8.15
N VAL A 115 -1.77 9.08 7.95
CA VAL A 115 -2.58 9.78 6.95
C VAL A 115 -1.78 9.92 5.65
N ARG A 116 -2.34 9.38 4.58
CA ARG A 116 -1.82 9.43 3.22
C ARG A 116 -2.66 10.32 2.33
N ALA A 117 -2.04 10.97 1.36
CA ALA A 117 -2.76 11.68 0.32
C ALA A 117 -3.29 10.68 -0.70
N ALA A 118 -4.61 10.56 -0.80
CA ALA A 118 -5.25 9.69 -1.77
C ALA A 118 -5.08 10.27 -3.18
N ASP A 119 -4.95 9.39 -4.18
CA ASP A 119 -4.89 9.79 -5.57
C ASP A 119 -6.10 9.29 -6.38
N GLN A 120 -6.21 9.78 -7.61
CA GLN A 120 -7.30 9.41 -8.50
C GLN A 120 -7.33 7.92 -8.80
N GLN A 121 -6.17 7.26 -8.91
CA GLN A 121 -6.10 5.85 -9.25
C GLN A 121 -6.68 4.98 -8.13
N MET A 122 -6.41 5.31 -6.87
CA MET A 122 -7.01 4.64 -5.71
C MET A 122 -8.54 4.74 -5.75
N TRP A 123 -9.08 5.94 -5.99
CA TRP A 123 -10.53 6.14 -6.07
C TRP A 123 -11.18 5.34 -7.19
N GLN A 124 -10.50 5.17 -8.33
CA GLN A 124 -11.01 4.32 -9.41
C GLN A 124 -11.06 2.84 -9.01
N GLN A 125 -10.07 2.36 -8.27
CA GLN A 125 -10.07 0.98 -7.77
C GLN A 125 -11.22 0.74 -6.78
N ILE A 126 -11.45 1.65 -5.83
CA ILE A 126 -12.60 1.57 -4.91
C ILE A 126 -13.93 1.51 -5.68
N LYS A 127 -14.10 2.38 -6.68
CA LYS A 127 -15.30 2.39 -7.52
C LYS A 127 -15.47 1.12 -8.34
N GLN A 128 -14.39 0.53 -8.83
CA GLN A 128 -14.43 -0.74 -9.56
C GLN A 128 -14.93 -1.88 -8.68
N ILE A 129 -14.53 -1.90 -7.40
CA ILE A 129 -14.91 -2.94 -6.45
C ILE A 129 -16.37 -2.81 -6.01
N LEU A 130 -16.86 -1.59 -5.81
CA LEU A 130 -18.23 -1.30 -5.36
C LEU A 130 -19.30 -1.28 -6.48
N ARG A 131 -18.98 -1.77 -7.68
CA ARG A 131 -19.90 -1.79 -8.83
C ARG A 131 -20.93 -2.91 -8.76
#